data_AF-A0A4Z2DPC3-F1
#
_entry.id   AF-A0A4Z2DPC3-F1
#
_cell.length_a   1.000
_cell.length_b   1.000
_cell.length_c   1.000
_cell.angle_alpha   90.00
_cell.angle_beta   90.00
_cell.angle_gamma   90.00
#
_symmetry.space_group_name_H-M   'P 1'
#
loop_
_entity.id
_entity.type
_entity.pdbx_description
1 polymer ?
#
loop_
_entity_poly.entity_id
_entity_poly.type
_entity_poly.pdbx_seq_one_letter_code
_entity_poly.pdbx_strand_id
1 'polypeptide(L)'
;MSVIWRVLLPIICLWTAGIIYILLFNNNNDIWTKNYSLFESVCENIYFKRCTQSRRAWLNCIENISSRNRLHGLNESTFTSNWPPSSITSLIDDELPIINLALRVAFTKDAENPFNNKHYQHFLRLTESIKHGPGLWSWQYNLFPQVLDFNKLIVDVENGIPLTNLPINNPEIFAIRLPKYICNPCRRQIVPDLIVVIKSCSYCKAERDHARNTFMQKHLWTNFTVQFVFVVGVPYPNESNMFTFSKRKFKLKNSWWTLSRKYDRDRWTFMKRLAMEAELYEDMLIGSFHDTYFNLTTKIIFTFRWLSALRPSAVPLFVFVDSDYDLVPRNVIKYYKNQSADQLRDLVGGRKHMSSIVVRPRNDGNISNIWAVTLREFPWAIYPAYFYGATFMLGSNVVKRLAIASAFTQHIRIDDAYLGILFSKLNILPQNLDIISLGNGVCNIQSGAINIPLSKSKRIIDWKTGWLK
;
A
#
# COMPACT_ATOMS: atom_id res chain seq x y z
N MET A 1 -13.90 -45.84 -64.71
CA MET A 1 -14.27 -47.26 -64.91
C MET A 1 -13.12 -48.08 -64.36
N SER A 2 -13.19 -49.01 -63.41
CA SER A 2 -14.26 -49.87 -62.91
C SER A 2 -13.76 -50.48 -61.56
N VAL A 3 -14.48 -50.31 -60.44
CA VAL A 3 -15.18 -51.37 -59.65
C VAL A 3 -14.23 -52.31 -58.86
N ILE A 4 -14.02 -52.09 -57.54
CA ILE A 4 -14.73 -52.65 -56.35
C ILE A 4 -14.50 -54.15 -56.12
N TRP A 5 -13.98 -54.52 -54.93
CA TRP A 5 -14.40 -55.63 -54.02
C TRP A 5 -13.91 -55.27 -52.59
N ARG A 6 -14.78 -54.84 -51.65
CA ARG A 6 -15.57 -55.58 -50.62
C ARG A 6 -14.72 -56.16 -49.47
N VAL A 7 -14.70 -55.56 -48.27
CA VAL A 7 -15.67 -55.62 -47.12
C VAL A 7 -15.41 -56.85 -46.21
N LEU A 8 -15.11 -56.62 -44.93
CA LEU A 8 -15.87 -57.13 -43.76
C LEU A 8 -15.24 -56.71 -42.41
N LEU A 9 -16.02 -55.95 -41.64
CA LEU A 9 -15.92 -55.78 -40.18
C LEU A 9 -16.63 -56.96 -39.49
N PRO A 10 -16.33 -57.23 -38.20
CA PRO A 10 -17.36 -56.92 -37.21
C PRO A 10 -16.84 -56.23 -35.93
N ILE A 11 -17.76 -55.41 -35.44
CA ILE A 11 -17.86 -54.65 -34.20
C ILE A 11 -17.88 -55.58 -32.97
N ILE A 12 -17.16 -55.20 -31.89
CA ILE A 12 -17.65 -55.37 -30.52
C ILE A 12 -17.43 -54.06 -29.76
N CYS A 13 -18.54 -53.51 -29.28
CA CYS A 13 -18.69 -52.31 -28.46
C CYS A 13 -17.97 -52.40 -27.11
N LEU A 14 -17.46 -51.25 -26.63
CA LEU A 14 -17.77 -50.73 -25.29
C LEU A 14 -17.62 -49.20 -25.30
N TRP A 15 -18.76 -48.52 -25.12
CA TRP A 15 -18.89 -47.11 -24.80
C TRP A 15 -18.19 -46.83 -23.44
N THR A 16 -17.59 -45.66 -23.14
CA THR A 16 -18.28 -44.37 -22.93
C THR A 16 -17.29 -43.19 -22.81
N ALA A 17 -17.71 -42.05 -23.37
CA ALA A 17 -17.39 -40.64 -23.02
C ALA A 17 -15.93 -40.18 -23.20
N GLY A 18 -15.58 -39.19 -24.03
CA GLY A 18 -16.34 -38.03 -24.48
C GLY A 18 -15.58 -36.77 -24.09
N ILE A 19 -14.52 -36.42 -24.83
CA ILE A 19 -13.88 -35.10 -24.76
C ILE A 19 -13.90 -34.50 -26.17
N ILE A 20 -14.94 -33.73 -26.44
CA ILE A 20 -15.03 -32.85 -27.60
C ILE A 20 -14.13 -31.65 -27.30
N TYR A 21 -13.01 -31.55 -28.02
CA TYR A 21 -12.21 -30.33 -28.12
C TYR A 21 -13.06 -29.25 -28.80
N ILE A 22 -13.63 -28.33 -28.02
CA ILE A 22 -14.12 -27.06 -28.56
C ILE A 22 -12.92 -26.13 -28.67
N LEU A 23 -12.29 -26.15 -29.85
CA LEU A 23 -11.37 -25.11 -30.31
C LEU A 23 -12.18 -23.84 -30.58
N LEU A 24 -12.27 -22.94 -29.60
CA LEU A 24 -12.57 -21.54 -29.87
C LEU A 24 -11.25 -20.81 -30.12
N PHE A 25 -10.93 -20.66 -31.40
CA PHE A 25 -9.94 -19.71 -31.88
C PHE A 25 -10.35 -18.29 -31.45
N ASN A 26 -9.49 -17.60 -30.70
CA ASN A 26 -9.46 -16.14 -30.70
C ASN A 26 -8.01 -15.68 -30.91
N ASN A 27 -7.80 -14.99 -32.03
CA ASN A 27 -6.50 -14.62 -32.58
C ASN A 27 -5.73 -13.63 -31.66
N ASN A 28 -4.40 -13.81 -31.65
CA ASN A 28 -3.35 -12.99 -31.02
C ASN A 28 -2.86 -13.39 -29.61
N ASN A 29 -2.37 -14.62 -29.43
CA ASN A 29 -1.55 -14.98 -28.26
C ASN A 29 -0.48 -16.05 -28.59
N ASP A 30 0.30 -15.83 -29.65
CA ASP A 30 1.58 -16.53 -29.78
C ASP A 30 2.66 -15.68 -29.13
N ILE A 31 3.09 -16.09 -27.93
CA ILE A 31 4.43 -15.87 -27.32
C ILE A 31 4.43 -16.59 -25.95
N TRP A 32 5.04 -17.79 -25.94
CA TRP A 32 5.46 -18.65 -24.82
C TRP A 32 4.39 -19.46 -24.05
N THR A 33 4.13 -20.68 -24.53
CA THR A 33 3.64 -21.81 -23.73
C THR A 33 4.75 -22.35 -22.81
N LYS A 34 5.08 -21.60 -21.74
CA LYS A 34 5.52 -22.24 -20.50
C LYS A 34 4.29 -22.33 -19.61
N ASN A 35 3.87 -23.54 -19.26
CA ASN A 35 2.84 -23.77 -18.25
C ASN A 35 3.42 -23.42 -16.88
N TYR A 36 3.54 -22.12 -16.59
CA TYR A 36 3.92 -21.64 -15.27
C TYR A 36 2.78 -21.93 -14.30
N SER A 37 3.12 -22.42 -13.10
CA SER A 37 2.20 -22.38 -11.97
C SER A 37 1.82 -20.93 -11.62
N LEU A 38 0.74 -20.75 -10.88
CA LEU A 38 0.30 -19.43 -10.38
C LEU A 38 1.42 -18.76 -9.55
N PHE A 39 2.11 -19.55 -8.72
CA PHE A 39 3.24 -19.10 -7.91
C PHE A 39 4.43 -18.65 -8.77
N GLU A 40 4.87 -19.46 -9.73
CA GLU A 40 5.96 -19.07 -10.65
C GLU A 40 5.59 -17.83 -11.47
N SER A 41 4.32 -17.70 -11.86
CA SER A 41 3.83 -16.54 -12.59
C SER A 41 3.91 -15.25 -11.78
N VAL A 42 3.65 -15.30 -10.46
CA VAL A 42 3.89 -14.20 -9.52
C VAL A 42 5.39 -13.89 -9.45
N CYS A 43 6.23 -14.92 -9.34
CA CYS A 43 7.68 -14.77 -9.23
C CYS A 43 8.31 -14.07 -10.42
N GLU A 44 7.88 -14.43 -11.62
CA GLU A 44 8.37 -13.86 -12.87
C GLU A 44 7.63 -12.57 -13.28
N ASN A 45 6.67 -12.11 -12.46
CA ASN A 45 5.82 -10.94 -12.70
C ASN A 45 5.14 -10.98 -14.09
N ILE A 46 4.69 -12.18 -14.49
CA ILE A 46 4.16 -12.44 -15.84
C ILE A 46 2.95 -11.55 -16.13
N TYR A 47 2.07 -11.36 -15.14
CA TYR A 47 0.90 -10.51 -15.29
C TYR A 47 1.28 -9.08 -15.65
N PHE A 48 2.18 -8.46 -14.86
CA PHE A 48 2.63 -7.09 -15.13
C PHE A 48 3.34 -6.95 -16.46
N LYS A 49 4.18 -7.92 -16.84
CA LYS A 49 4.83 -7.96 -18.14
C LYS A 49 3.79 -7.98 -19.27
N ARG A 50 2.76 -8.81 -19.18
CA ARG A 50 1.64 -8.85 -20.16
C ARG A 50 0.88 -7.53 -20.20
N CYS A 51 0.52 -6.97 -19.05
CA CYS A 51 -0.20 -5.70 -18.97
C CYS A 51 0.58 -4.52 -19.57
N THR A 52 1.91 -4.62 -19.64
CA THR A 52 2.79 -3.54 -20.10
C THR A 52 3.34 -3.76 -21.52
N GLN A 53 2.79 -4.73 -22.27
CA GLN A 53 3.14 -4.97 -23.69
C GLN A 53 2.52 -3.95 -24.65
N SER A 54 1.26 -3.55 -24.43
CA SER A 54 0.55 -2.60 -25.28
C SER A 54 -0.48 -1.80 -24.50
N ARG A 55 -0.89 -0.65 -25.04
CA ARG A 55 -1.94 0.19 -24.45
C ARG A 55 -3.25 -0.59 -24.23
N ARG A 56 -3.62 -1.46 -25.18
CA ARG A 56 -4.82 -2.30 -25.09
C ARG A 56 -4.69 -3.32 -23.96
N ALA A 57 -3.54 -4.00 -23.86
CA ALA A 57 -3.28 -4.95 -22.79
C ALA A 57 -3.36 -4.30 -21.41
N TRP A 58 -2.81 -3.09 -21.28
CA TRP A 58 -2.88 -2.30 -20.05
C TRP A 58 -4.32 -1.99 -19.64
N LEU A 59 -5.12 -1.46 -20.56
CA LEU A 59 -6.52 -1.12 -20.29
C LEU A 59 -7.32 -2.36 -19.88
N ASN A 60 -7.15 -3.48 -20.59
CA ASN A 60 -7.81 -4.74 -20.26
C ASN A 60 -7.42 -5.25 -18.85
N CYS A 61 -6.14 -5.19 -18.48
CA CYS A 61 -5.69 -5.61 -17.16
C CYS A 61 -6.30 -4.76 -16.04
N ILE A 62 -6.27 -3.43 -16.19
CA ILE A 62 -6.82 -2.51 -15.19
C ILE A 62 -8.33 -2.66 -15.07
N GLU A 63 -9.03 -2.89 -16.19
CA GLU A 63 -10.46 -3.20 -16.17
C GLU A 63 -10.76 -4.50 -15.43
N ASN A 64 -9.96 -5.55 -15.65
CA ASN A 64 -10.10 -6.84 -14.97
C ASN A 64 -9.83 -6.71 -13.46
N ILE A 65 -8.78 -5.99 -13.06
CA ILE A 65 -8.55 -5.69 -11.62
C ILE A 65 -9.73 -4.89 -11.03
N SER A 66 -10.25 -3.90 -11.78
CA SER A 66 -11.35 -3.06 -11.32
C SER A 66 -12.70 -3.78 -11.26
N SER A 67 -12.96 -4.78 -12.11
CA SER A 67 -14.15 -5.61 -12.02
C SER A 67 -14.10 -6.54 -10.81
N ARG A 68 -12.93 -7.09 -10.45
CA ARG A 68 -12.74 -7.89 -9.23
C ARG A 68 -13.05 -7.10 -7.97
N ASN A 69 -12.57 -5.86 -7.89
CA ASN A 69 -12.92 -4.94 -6.80
C ASN A 69 -14.44 -4.70 -6.66
N ARG A 70 -15.25 -4.97 -7.70
CA ARG A 70 -16.71 -4.77 -7.72
C ARG A 70 -17.51 -6.05 -7.48
N LEU A 71 -16.94 -7.23 -7.70
CA LEU A 71 -17.69 -8.49 -7.81
C LEU A 71 -17.73 -9.38 -6.55
N HIS A 72 -16.97 -9.09 -5.49
CA HIS A 72 -16.97 -9.97 -4.31
C HIS A 72 -17.80 -9.48 -3.13
N GLY A 73 -18.91 -10.19 -2.90
CA GLY A 73 -19.26 -10.69 -1.57
C GLY A 73 -18.34 -11.88 -1.21
N LEU A 74 -18.01 -11.99 0.06
CA LEU A 74 -17.09 -12.96 0.66
C LEU A 74 -17.37 -14.39 0.17
N ASN A 75 -16.44 -14.99 -0.57
CA ASN A 75 -16.49 -16.44 -0.81
C ASN A 75 -15.83 -17.11 0.40
N GLU A 76 -16.59 -17.89 1.18
CA GLU A 76 -16.17 -18.42 2.49
C GLU A 76 -14.98 -19.41 2.42
N SER A 77 -14.65 -19.92 1.24
CA SER A 77 -13.61 -20.95 1.04
C SER A 77 -12.17 -20.43 1.05
N THR A 78 -11.94 -19.12 1.16
CA THR A 78 -10.60 -18.50 1.02
C THR A 78 -10.07 -17.84 2.30
N PHE A 79 -10.75 -18.00 3.44
CA PHE A 79 -10.26 -17.47 4.71
C PHE A 79 -8.99 -18.21 5.14
N THR A 80 -7.90 -17.47 5.37
CA THR A 80 -6.74 -18.00 6.06
C THR A 80 -7.09 -18.16 7.53
N SER A 81 -6.47 -19.13 8.20
CA SER A 81 -6.67 -19.25 9.65
C SER A 81 -6.23 -17.96 10.32
N ASN A 82 -5.02 -17.45 10.07
CA ASN A 82 -4.47 -16.25 10.72
C ASN A 82 -3.94 -15.16 9.76
N TRP A 83 -3.64 -13.97 10.30
CA TRP A 83 -2.78 -12.96 9.65
C TRP A 83 -1.60 -12.60 10.55
N PRO A 84 -0.38 -12.47 10.02
CA PRO A 84 0.06 -12.81 8.67
C PRO A 84 -0.22 -14.27 8.32
N PRO A 85 -0.51 -14.59 7.06
CA PRO A 85 -0.80 -15.98 6.69
C PRO A 85 0.44 -16.85 6.82
N SER A 86 0.24 -18.13 7.17
CA SER A 86 1.31 -19.13 7.29
C SER A 86 2.04 -19.43 5.97
N SER A 87 1.37 -19.22 4.83
CA SER A 87 1.95 -19.34 3.50
C SER A 87 1.55 -18.17 2.61
N ILE A 88 2.52 -17.63 1.88
CA ILE A 88 2.30 -16.57 0.89
C ILE A 88 1.40 -17.01 -0.28
N THR A 89 1.32 -18.32 -0.57
CA THR A 89 0.43 -18.84 -1.61
C THR A 89 -1.03 -18.50 -1.34
N SER A 90 -1.41 -18.35 -0.07
CA SER A 90 -2.77 -17.95 0.33
C SER A 90 -3.13 -16.51 -0.03
N LEU A 91 -2.13 -15.68 -0.36
CA LEU A 91 -2.33 -14.31 -0.84
C LEU A 91 -2.35 -14.22 -2.36
N ILE A 92 -2.11 -15.32 -3.09
CA ILE A 92 -2.23 -15.25 -4.53
C ILE A 92 -3.71 -15.23 -4.88
N ASP A 93 -4.07 -14.36 -5.81
CA ASP A 93 -5.43 -14.31 -6.34
C ASP A 93 -5.73 -15.58 -7.15
N ASP A 94 -6.92 -16.16 -6.97
CA ASP A 94 -7.24 -17.48 -7.52
C ASP A 94 -7.34 -17.47 -9.07
N GLU A 95 -7.54 -16.29 -9.67
CA GLU A 95 -7.76 -16.13 -11.10
C GLU A 95 -6.68 -15.30 -11.78
N LEU A 96 -5.96 -14.47 -11.03
CA LEU A 96 -4.86 -13.65 -11.52
C LEU A 96 -3.55 -14.04 -10.81
N PRO A 97 -2.43 -14.25 -11.52
CA PRO A 97 -1.15 -14.57 -10.90
C PRO A 97 -0.49 -13.31 -10.31
N ILE A 98 -1.14 -12.71 -9.32
CA ILE A 98 -0.72 -11.51 -8.59
C ILE A 98 -1.02 -11.70 -7.10
N ILE A 99 -0.28 -10.96 -6.25
CA ILE A 99 -0.54 -10.98 -4.81
C ILE A 99 -1.68 -10.01 -4.50
N ASN A 100 -2.64 -10.52 -3.76
CA ASN A 100 -3.76 -9.80 -3.19
C ASN A 100 -3.53 -9.63 -1.69
N LEU A 101 -3.39 -8.38 -1.26
CA LEU A 101 -3.09 -8.04 0.13
C LEU A 101 -4.37 -7.72 0.93
N ALA A 102 -5.56 -8.08 0.47
CA ALA A 102 -6.74 -8.05 1.32
C ALA A 102 -6.56 -8.98 2.53
N LEU A 103 -7.02 -8.58 3.72
CA LEU A 103 -7.00 -9.46 4.88
C LEU A 103 -8.04 -10.57 4.68
N ARG A 104 -7.60 -11.83 4.66
CA ARG A 104 -8.44 -13.02 4.53
C ARG A 104 -8.67 -13.68 5.89
N VAL A 105 -9.37 -13.01 6.80
CA VAL A 105 -9.59 -13.51 8.18
C VAL A 105 -10.94 -14.21 8.34
N ALA A 106 -11.00 -15.24 9.18
CA ALA A 106 -12.24 -15.97 9.44
C ALA A 106 -13.25 -15.16 10.26
N PHE A 107 -14.55 -15.42 10.04
CA PHE A 107 -15.66 -14.78 10.75
C PHE A 107 -16.63 -15.82 11.32
N THR A 108 -17.32 -15.47 12.40
CA THR A 108 -18.46 -16.27 12.87
C THR A 108 -19.64 -16.15 11.90
N LYS A 109 -20.54 -17.14 11.89
CA LYS A 109 -21.71 -17.13 10.98
C LYS A 109 -22.64 -15.93 11.17
N ASP A 110 -22.65 -15.39 12.38
CA ASP A 110 -23.44 -14.26 12.85
C ASP A 110 -22.62 -12.96 12.96
N ALA A 111 -21.42 -12.91 12.35
CA ALA A 111 -20.56 -11.75 12.43
C ALA A 111 -21.29 -10.48 12.02
N GLU A 112 -21.25 -9.48 12.90
CA GLU A 112 -21.98 -8.25 12.73
C GLU A 112 -21.40 -7.47 11.55
N ASN A 113 -22.25 -7.20 10.56
CA ASN A 113 -21.95 -6.22 9.55
C ASN A 113 -22.10 -4.82 10.17
N PRO A 114 -21.01 -4.05 10.34
CA PRO A 114 -21.06 -2.73 10.94
C PRO A 114 -21.98 -1.79 10.17
N PHE A 115 -22.12 -1.95 8.84
CA PHE A 115 -23.07 -1.19 8.03
C PHE A 115 -24.54 -1.50 8.36
N ASN A 116 -24.86 -2.59 9.06
CA ASN A 116 -26.22 -2.88 9.53
C ASN A 116 -26.44 -2.43 10.99
N ASN A 117 -25.38 -2.05 11.71
CA ASN A 117 -25.47 -1.59 13.09
C ASN A 117 -26.27 -0.28 13.18
N LYS A 118 -27.30 -0.26 14.04
CA LYS A 118 -28.18 0.91 14.21
C LYS A 118 -27.45 2.17 14.66
N HIS A 119 -26.44 2.04 15.54
CA HIS A 119 -25.63 3.15 16.00
C HIS A 119 -24.74 3.70 14.88
N TYR A 120 -24.12 2.82 14.08
CA TYR A 120 -23.33 3.26 12.94
C TYR A 120 -24.20 3.93 11.87
N GLN A 121 -25.37 3.38 11.56
CA GLN A 121 -26.32 4.01 10.63
C GLN A 121 -26.88 5.33 11.15
N HIS A 122 -27.11 5.44 12.46
CA HIS A 122 -27.48 6.70 13.10
C HIS A 122 -26.33 7.72 12.98
N PHE A 123 -25.10 7.29 13.26
CA PHE A 123 -23.89 8.10 13.10
C PHE A 123 -23.72 8.62 11.67
N LEU A 124 -23.84 7.76 10.65
CA LEU A 124 -23.74 8.18 9.25
C LEU A 124 -24.78 9.26 8.91
N ARG A 125 -26.04 9.08 9.33
CA ARG A 125 -27.11 10.08 9.16
C ARG A 125 -26.81 11.41 9.88
N LEU A 126 -26.29 11.36 11.10
CA LEU A 126 -25.88 12.56 11.84
C LEU A 126 -24.77 13.31 11.11
N THR A 127 -23.72 12.61 10.68
CA THR A 127 -22.59 13.27 9.97
C THR A 127 -22.94 13.82 8.60
N GLU A 128 -24.02 13.36 7.97
CA GLU A 128 -24.54 13.93 6.73
C GLU A 128 -25.39 15.20 6.95
N SER A 129 -26.07 15.30 8.10
CA SER A 129 -27.01 16.38 8.41
C SER A 129 -26.39 17.54 9.19
N ILE A 130 -25.36 17.27 9.99
CA ILE A 130 -24.77 18.27 10.88
C ILE A 130 -23.68 19.09 10.17
N LYS A 131 -23.61 20.40 10.45
CA LYS A 131 -22.57 21.31 9.93
C LYS A 131 -21.30 21.36 10.80
N HIS A 132 -21.39 20.97 12.07
CA HIS A 132 -20.32 21.04 13.08
C HIS A 132 -20.15 19.70 13.81
N GLY A 133 -18.93 19.21 13.93
CA GLY A 133 -18.65 17.95 14.65
C GLY A 133 -18.85 18.06 16.17
N PRO A 134 -18.53 17.00 16.93
CA PRO A 134 -18.43 17.08 18.38
C PRO A 134 -17.52 18.24 18.79
N GLY A 135 -17.77 18.82 19.96
CA GLY A 135 -16.95 19.91 20.52
C GLY A 135 -15.47 19.52 20.66
N LEU A 136 -14.61 20.53 20.82
CA LEU A 136 -13.14 20.40 20.90
C LEU A 136 -12.64 19.45 22.00
N TRP A 137 -13.50 19.04 22.93
CA TRP A 137 -13.17 18.20 24.10
C TRP A 137 -13.53 16.72 23.94
N SER A 138 -13.97 16.27 22.76
CA SER A 138 -14.25 14.86 22.50
C SER A 138 -13.03 14.14 21.92
N TRP A 139 -12.58 13.08 22.59
CA TRP A 139 -11.33 12.34 22.28
C TRP A 139 -11.53 10.84 22.14
N GLN A 140 -12.78 10.38 22.04
CA GLN A 140 -13.14 8.96 22.10
C GLN A 140 -12.99 8.28 20.73
N TYR A 141 -11.81 8.38 20.12
CA TYR A 141 -11.51 7.88 18.77
C TYR A 141 -11.81 6.37 18.60
N ASN A 142 -11.71 5.62 19.70
CA ASN A 142 -12.01 4.18 19.74
C ASN A 142 -13.46 3.85 19.42
N LEU A 143 -14.38 4.82 19.56
CA LEU A 143 -15.80 4.64 19.29
C LEU A 143 -16.17 4.73 17.80
N PHE A 144 -15.24 5.11 16.92
CA PHE A 144 -15.54 5.38 15.52
C PHE A 144 -14.85 4.43 14.53
N PRO A 145 -15.56 4.06 13.47
CA PRO A 145 -17.01 3.87 13.44
C PRO A 145 -17.43 2.54 14.08
N GLN A 146 -16.46 1.65 14.33
CA GLN A 146 -16.64 0.39 15.03
C GLN A 146 -16.03 0.51 16.43
N VAL A 147 -16.85 0.21 17.44
CA VAL A 147 -16.41 0.09 18.84
C VAL A 147 -15.83 -1.30 19.02
N LEU A 148 -14.52 -1.43 18.91
CA LEU A 148 -13.81 -2.71 19.02
C LEU A 148 -12.71 -2.63 20.07
N ASP A 149 -12.48 -3.71 20.79
CA ASP A 149 -11.23 -3.92 21.52
C ASP A 149 -10.15 -4.32 20.51
N PHE A 150 -9.32 -3.36 20.13
CA PHE A 150 -8.26 -3.58 19.15
C PHE A 150 -7.18 -4.54 19.67
N ASN A 151 -6.92 -4.63 20.98
CA ASN A 151 -5.93 -5.57 21.48
C ASN A 151 -6.44 -7.01 21.31
N LYS A 152 -7.70 -7.26 21.69
CA LYS A 152 -8.34 -8.55 21.43
C LYS A 152 -8.43 -8.86 19.94
N LEU A 153 -8.85 -7.89 19.12
CA LEU A 153 -8.92 -8.04 17.66
C LEU A 153 -7.58 -8.46 17.05
N ILE A 154 -6.47 -7.82 17.45
CA ILE A 154 -5.13 -8.19 16.97
C ILE A 154 -4.83 -9.64 17.37
N VAL A 155 -5.02 -10.00 18.64
CA VAL A 155 -4.74 -11.35 19.14
C VAL A 155 -5.57 -12.41 18.40
N ASP A 156 -6.87 -12.14 18.21
CA ASP A 156 -7.78 -13.05 17.54
C ASP A 156 -7.35 -13.26 16.07
N VAL A 157 -7.03 -12.18 15.35
CA VAL A 157 -6.55 -12.26 13.96
C VAL A 157 -5.20 -12.99 13.85
N GLU A 158 -4.27 -12.76 14.77
CA GLU A 158 -2.94 -13.39 14.76
C GLU A 158 -2.99 -14.89 15.07
N ASN A 159 -3.94 -15.32 15.91
CA ASN A 159 -4.13 -16.72 16.29
C ASN A 159 -5.20 -17.42 15.45
N GLY A 160 -5.83 -16.70 14.54
CA GLY A 160 -6.86 -17.23 13.66
C GLY A 160 -8.17 -17.60 14.31
N ILE A 161 -8.52 -16.87 15.37
CA ILE A 161 -9.80 -16.95 16.04
C ILE A 161 -10.82 -16.18 15.18
N PRO A 162 -11.95 -16.82 14.78
CA PRO A 162 -12.97 -16.16 13.98
C PRO A 162 -13.52 -14.91 14.64
N LEU A 163 -13.64 -13.84 13.86
CA LEU A 163 -14.11 -12.54 14.35
C LEU A 163 -15.64 -12.42 14.33
N THR A 164 -16.17 -11.70 15.31
CA THR A 164 -17.61 -11.40 15.44
C THR A 164 -18.04 -10.13 14.73
N ASN A 165 -17.11 -9.39 14.11
CA ASN A 165 -17.40 -8.14 13.41
C ASN A 165 -16.66 -8.11 12.07
N LEU A 166 -17.36 -7.72 11.01
CA LEU A 166 -16.76 -7.58 9.68
C LEU A 166 -15.88 -6.32 9.60
N PRO A 167 -14.80 -6.31 8.79
CA PRO A 167 -14.01 -5.13 8.53
C PRO A 167 -14.79 -4.09 7.70
N ILE A 168 -14.50 -2.81 7.94
CA ILE A 168 -15.09 -1.66 7.21
C ILE A 168 -14.21 -1.13 6.08
N ASN A 169 -12.93 -1.47 6.07
CA ASN A 169 -11.92 -0.91 5.18
C ASN A 169 -10.95 -2.00 4.72
N ASN A 170 -11.50 -3.08 4.16
CA ASN A 170 -10.72 -4.19 3.61
C ASN A 170 -10.97 -4.38 2.11
N PRO A 171 -10.68 -3.37 1.26
CA PRO A 171 -10.77 -3.57 -0.17
C PRO A 171 -9.71 -4.55 -0.64
N GLU A 172 -10.03 -5.21 -1.76
CA GLU A 172 -9.06 -5.89 -2.61
C GLU A 172 -7.95 -4.91 -3.01
N ILE A 173 -6.69 -5.30 -2.76
CA ILE A 173 -5.54 -4.44 -3.01
C ILE A 173 -4.36 -5.25 -3.56
N PHE A 174 -4.23 -5.22 -4.88
CA PHE A 174 -3.31 -6.08 -5.60
C PHE A 174 -1.92 -5.44 -5.73
N ALA A 175 -0.88 -6.20 -5.42
CA ALA A 175 0.49 -5.90 -5.79
C ALA A 175 0.73 -6.43 -7.21
N ILE A 176 0.62 -5.55 -8.20
CA ILE A 176 0.80 -5.92 -9.62
C ILE A 176 2.28 -6.14 -9.96
N ARG A 177 3.22 -5.52 -9.22
CA ARG A 177 4.66 -5.76 -9.33
C ARG A 177 5.26 -5.82 -7.93
N LEU A 178 5.96 -6.91 -7.62
CA LEU A 178 6.76 -7.03 -6.40
C LEU A 178 8.22 -6.65 -6.68
N PRO A 179 8.94 -6.03 -5.72
CA PRO A 179 10.39 -5.91 -5.82
C PRO A 179 11.05 -7.31 -5.82
N LYS A 180 12.18 -7.47 -6.51
CA LYS A 180 12.75 -8.82 -6.74
C LYS A 180 13.53 -9.35 -5.54
N TYR A 181 14.25 -8.48 -4.84
CA TYR A 181 15.15 -8.86 -3.73
C TYR A 181 14.67 -8.47 -2.34
N ILE A 182 13.50 -7.85 -2.24
CA ILE A 182 12.97 -7.28 -0.99
C ILE A 182 11.60 -7.90 -0.75
N CYS A 183 11.42 -8.57 0.39
CA CYS A 183 10.16 -9.24 0.73
C CYS A 183 9.57 -10.02 -0.46
N ASN A 184 10.39 -10.76 -1.22
CA ASN A 184 9.91 -11.52 -2.37
C ASN A 184 9.77 -12.99 -1.97
N PRO A 185 8.60 -13.61 -2.17
CA PRO A 185 8.37 -14.97 -1.71
C PRO A 185 9.12 -16.04 -2.52
N CYS A 186 9.68 -15.66 -3.66
CA CYS A 186 10.19 -16.60 -4.66
C CYS A 186 11.67 -16.94 -4.49
N ARG A 187 12.37 -16.27 -3.58
CA ARG A 187 13.80 -16.50 -3.34
C ARG A 187 14.11 -16.44 -1.86
N ARG A 188 15.06 -17.27 -1.42
CA ARG A 188 15.65 -17.13 -0.09
C ARG A 188 16.45 -15.83 -0.06
N GLN A 189 16.05 -14.92 0.80
CA GLN A 189 16.62 -13.59 0.91
C GLN A 189 17.39 -13.46 2.21
N ILE A 190 18.56 -12.82 2.16
CA ILE A 190 19.25 -12.34 3.36
C ILE A 190 18.31 -11.35 4.04
N VAL A 191 18.12 -11.52 5.35
CA VAL A 191 17.31 -10.61 6.16
C VAL A 191 18.14 -9.37 6.42
N PRO A 192 17.74 -8.18 5.92
CA PRO A 192 18.49 -6.95 6.18
C PRO A 192 18.27 -6.47 7.63
N ASP A 193 19.19 -5.64 8.12
CA ASP A 193 19.05 -4.92 9.38
C ASP A 193 17.89 -3.92 9.31
N LEU A 194 17.72 -3.29 8.14
CA LEU A 194 16.76 -2.22 7.88
C LEU A 194 16.15 -2.33 6.49
N ILE A 195 14.84 -2.09 6.39
CA ILE A 195 14.18 -1.78 5.12
C ILE A 195 13.76 -0.32 5.12
N VAL A 196 14.15 0.41 4.09
CA VAL A 196 13.73 1.79 3.83
C VAL A 196 12.66 1.78 2.76
N VAL A 197 11.47 2.22 3.14
CA VAL A 197 10.31 2.41 2.26
C VAL A 197 10.26 3.86 1.83
N ILE A 198 10.41 4.09 0.52
CA ILE A 198 10.36 5.43 -0.08
C ILE A 198 8.98 5.62 -0.72
N LYS A 199 8.16 6.51 -0.15
CA LYS A 199 6.85 6.90 -0.69
C LYS A 199 7.10 7.79 -1.91
N SER A 200 6.97 7.22 -3.10
CA SER A 200 7.21 7.91 -4.37
C SER A 200 5.90 8.06 -5.14
N CYS A 201 5.78 9.09 -5.98
CA CYS A 201 4.69 9.18 -6.95
C CYS A 201 5.04 8.42 -8.23
N SER A 202 4.03 8.00 -9.00
CA SER A 202 4.21 7.39 -10.32
C SER A 202 5.18 8.21 -11.17
N TYR A 203 4.91 9.50 -11.38
CA TYR A 203 5.71 10.43 -12.20
C TYR A 203 7.09 10.84 -11.66
N CYS A 204 7.46 10.48 -10.42
CA CYS A 204 8.62 10.99 -9.69
C CYS A 204 9.93 10.24 -10.02
N LYS A 205 10.20 9.96 -11.30
CA LYS A 205 11.40 9.20 -11.70
C LYS A 205 12.69 9.93 -11.32
N ALA A 206 12.73 11.26 -11.44
CA ALA A 206 13.93 12.04 -11.15
C ALA A 206 14.33 11.96 -9.66
N GLU A 207 13.35 11.97 -8.76
CA GLU A 207 13.53 11.79 -7.33
C GLU A 207 14.03 10.37 -7.01
N ARG A 208 13.47 9.34 -7.67
CA ARG A 208 13.94 7.96 -7.52
C ARG A 208 15.37 7.78 -8.02
N ASP A 209 15.70 8.31 -9.20
CA ASP A 209 17.07 8.27 -9.74
C ASP A 209 18.04 9.04 -8.82
N HIS A 210 17.62 10.18 -8.26
CA HIS A 210 18.42 10.91 -7.27
C HIS A 210 18.69 10.06 -6.04
N ALA A 211 17.66 9.44 -5.43
CA ALA A 211 17.83 8.56 -4.28
C ALA A 211 18.79 7.40 -4.59
N ARG A 212 18.61 6.73 -5.74
CA ARG A 212 19.49 5.65 -6.23
C ARG A 212 20.94 6.12 -6.33
N ASN A 213 21.18 7.32 -6.85
CA ASN A 213 22.52 7.89 -7.05
C ASN A 213 23.13 8.55 -5.81
N THR A 214 22.40 8.59 -4.68
CA THR A 214 22.83 9.30 -3.46
C THR A 214 22.77 8.38 -2.24
N PHE A 215 21.81 8.56 -1.33
CA PHE A 215 21.79 7.86 -0.06
C PHE A 215 21.52 6.36 -0.20
N MET A 216 21.08 5.85 -1.36
CA MET A 216 20.94 4.40 -1.60
C MET A 216 22.26 3.71 -1.98
N GLN A 217 23.34 4.46 -2.16
CA GLN A 217 24.62 3.91 -2.57
C GLN A 217 25.21 2.99 -1.50
N LYS A 218 25.46 1.72 -1.86
CA LYS A 218 25.90 0.65 -0.95
C LYS A 218 27.12 1.02 -0.11
N HIS A 219 28.07 1.77 -0.67
CA HIS A 219 29.30 2.15 0.03
C HIS A 219 29.04 3.06 1.25
N LEU A 220 27.93 3.80 1.27
CA LEU A 220 27.52 4.67 2.39
C LEU A 220 26.97 3.89 3.59
N TRP A 221 26.71 2.59 3.43
CA TRP A 221 26.14 1.70 4.44
C TRP A 221 27.11 0.60 4.88
N THR A 222 28.36 0.98 5.14
CA THR A 222 29.41 0.01 5.51
C THR A 222 29.06 -0.74 6.79
N ASN A 223 29.21 -2.08 6.79
CA ASN A 223 28.88 -2.97 7.91
C ASN A 223 27.43 -2.79 8.41
N PHE A 224 26.50 -2.56 7.48
CA PHE A 224 25.07 -2.44 7.74
C PHE A 224 24.27 -2.88 6.52
N THR A 225 23.37 -3.85 6.67
CA THR A 225 22.58 -4.38 5.56
C THR A 225 21.26 -3.62 5.46
N VAL A 226 21.14 -2.80 4.43
CA VAL A 226 19.92 -2.04 4.13
C VAL A 226 19.34 -2.46 2.78
N GLN A 227 18.01 -2.47 2.68
CA GLN A 227 17.29 -2.60 1.42
C GLN A 227 16.33 -1.42 1.23
N PHE A 228 16.16 -0.96 -0.01
CA PHE A 228 15.35 0.20 -0.36
C PHE A 228 14.25 -0.20 -1.32
N VAL A 229 13.02 0.23 -1.05
CA VAL A 229 11.87 -0.04 -1.91
C VAL A 229 11.11 1.25 -2.21
N PHE A 230 10.84 1.51 -3.49
CA PHE A 230 9.91 2.56 -3.87
C PHE A 230 8.50 2.01 -3.93
N VAL A 231 7.56 2.65 -3.23
CA VAL A 231 6.14 2.29 -3.27
C VAL A 231 5.38 3.27 -4.15
N VAL A 232 4.76 2.74 -5.20
CA VAL A 232 4.13 3.50 -6.28
C VAL A 232 2.78 2.88 -6.64
N GLY A 233 1.80 3.69 -7.04
CA GLY A 233 0.54 3.21 -7.64
C GLY A 233 0.52 3.37 -9.16
N VAL A 234 -0.63 3.13 -9.77
CA VAL A 234 -0.81 3.34 -11.22
C VAL A 234 -1.28 4.77 -11.53
N PRO A 235 -0.99 5.32 -12.72
CA PRO A 235 -1.53 6.63 -13.11
C PRO A 235 -3.07 6.74 -13.02
N TYR A 236 -3.60 7.88 -12.56
CA TYR A 236 -5.04 8.15 -12.54
C TYR A 236 -5.51 8.75 -13.88
N PRO A 237 -6.58 8.22 -14.50
CA PRO A 237 -7.17 8.85 -15.68
C PRO A 237 -7.94 10.13 -15.31
N ASN A 238 -7.81 11.16 -16.14
CA ASN A 238 -8.51 12.44 -16.03
C ASN A 238 -8.35 13.14 -14.66
N GLU A 239 -7.15 13.06 -14.10
CA GLU A 239 -6.84 13.76 -12.86
C GLU A 239 -7.07 15.27 -13.00
N SER A 240 -7.80 15.82 -12.04
CA SER A 240 -8.19 17.22 -12.06
C SER A 240 -8.11 17.82 -10.66
N ASN A 241 -8.17 19.14 -10.59
CA ASN A 241 -8.38 19.85 -9.33
C ASN A 241 -9.82 19.82 -8.84
N MET A 242 -10.73 19.14 -9.54
CA MET A 242 -12.12 18.97 -9.13
C MET A 242 -12.25 17.65 -8.38
N PHE A 243 -12.71 17.73 -7.15
CA PHE A 243 -12.86 16.58 -6.28
C PHE A 243 -14.27 16.49 -5.71
N THR A 244 -14.81 15.28 -5.60
CA THR A 244 -16.20 15.07 -5.14
C THR A 244 -16.22 14.45 -3.74
N PHE A 245 -16.89 15.11 -2.80
CA PHE A 245 -17.15 14.63 -1.44
C PHE A 245 -18.65 14.58 -1.17
N SER A 246 -19.18 13.48 -0.67
CA SER A 246 -20.60 13.39 -0.24
C SER A 246 -21.56 14.04 -1.27
N LYS A 247 -21.33 13.76 -2.56
CA LYS A 247 -22.05 14.31 -3.74
C LYS A 247 -21.80 15.79 -4.09
N ARG A 248 -20.92 16.50 -3.38
CA ARG A 248 -20.52 17.89 -3.64
C ARG A 248 -19.14 17.97 -4.30
N LYS A 249 -18.99 18.83 -5.31
CA LYS A 249 -17.71 19.05 -5.98
C LYS A 249 -16.99 20.26 -5.40
N PHE A 250 -15.68 20.16 -5.22
CA PHE A 250 -14.80 21.20 -4.72
C PHE A 250 -13.60 21.36 -5.64
N LYS A 251 -13.20 22.61 -5.88
CA LYS A 251 -11.94 22.91 -6.56
C LYS A 251 -10.83 23.06 -5.51
N LEU A 252 -9.68 22.45 -5.76
CA LEU A 252 -8.51 22.55 -4.89
C LEU A 252 -7.59 23.71 -5.33
N LYS A 253 -6.97 24.41 -4.37
CA LYS A 253 -6.07 25.56 -4.64
C LYS A 253 -4.74 25.20 -5.28
N ASN A 254 -4.26 23.98 -5.07
CA ASN A 254 -2.89 23.60 -5.33
C ASN A 254 -2.71 22.85 -6.68
N SER A 255 -1.46 22.69 -7.07
CA SER A 255 -1.00 22.19 -8.37
C SER A 255 -0.44 20.76 -8.32
N TRP A 256 -0.76 19.96 -7.29
CA TRP A 256 -0.29 18.58 -7.16
C TRP A 256 -0.62 17.70 -8.39
N TRP A 257 -1.77 17.95 -9.03
CA TRP A 257 -2.21 17.29 -10.27
C TRP A 257 -1.45 17.76 -11.52
N THR A 258 -0.63 18.81 -11.44
CA THR A 258 0.04 19.41 -12.61
C THR A 258 1.00 18.44 -13.29
N LEU A 259 1.69 17.57 -12.55
CA LEU A 259 2.51 16.50 -13.15
C LEU A 259 1.63 15.56 -13.98
N SER A 260 0.49 15.13 -13.45
CA SER A 260 -0.46 14.29 -14.19
C SER A 260 -0.97 14.98 -15.45
N ARG A 261 -1.32 16.28 -15.39
CA ARG A 261 -1.73 17.04 -16.58
C ARG A 261 -0.62 17.26 -17.61
N LYS A 262 0.64 17.40 -17.18
CA LYS A 262 1.79 17.45 -18.09
C LYS A 262 1.90 16.19 -18.95
N TYR A 263 1.47 15.03 -18.42
CA TYR A 263 1.56 13.72 -19.08
C TYR A 263 0.20 13.17 -19.55
N ASP A 264 -0.85 13.99 -19.58
CA ASP A 264 -2.23 13.59 -19.91
C ASP A 264 -2.34 12.98 -21.32
N ARG A 265 -1.56 13.51 -22.27
CA ARG A 265 -1.58 13.08 -23.68
C ARG A 265 -0.97 11.70 -23.93
N ASP A 266 -0.16 11.17 -23.00
CA ASP A 266 0.50 9.88 -23.20
C ASP A 266 0.79 9.12 -21.88
N ARG A 267 -0.28 8.87 -21.11
CA ARG A 267 -0.22 8.05 -19.88
C ARG A 267 0.30 6.64 -20.13
N TRP A 268 0.03 6.09 -21.32
CA TRP A 268 0.52 4.77 -21.70
C TRP A 268 2.04 4.75 -21.78
N THR A 269 2.66 5.74 -22.45
CA THR A 269 4.13 5.85 -22.47
C THR A 269 4.70 5.99 -21.07
N PHE A 270 4.00 6.68 -20.17
CA PHE A 270 4.43 6.73 -18.78
C PHE A 270 4.41 5.34 -18.11
N MET A 271 3.32 4.59 -18.25
CA MET A 271 3.23 3.24 -17.70
C MET A 271 4.30 2.32 -18.30
N LYS A 272 4.57 2.42 -19.61
CA LYS A 272 5.67 1.69 -20.26
C LYS A 272 7.03 2.04 -19.65
N ARG A 273 7.31 3.33 -19.41
CA ARG A 273 8.56 3.78 -18.75
C ARG A 273 8.67 3.30 -17.32
N LEU A 274 7.58 3.34 -16.55
CA LEU A 274 7.54 2.83 -15.18
C LEU A 274 7.81 1.32 -15.15
N ALA A 275 7.26 0.57 -16.12
CA ALA A 275 7.53 -0.85 -16.26
C ALA A 275 9.00 -1.15 -16.61
N MET A 276 9.57 -0.39 -17.55
CA MET A 276 11.00 -0.49 -17.90
C MET A 276 11.90 -0.17 -16.70
N GLU A 277 11.55 0.85 -15.92
CA GLU A 277 12.27 1.21 -14.69
C GLU A 277 12.21 0.08 -13.66
N ALA A 278 11.01 -0.48 -13.43
CA ALA A 278 10.81 -1.56 -12.47
C ALA A 278 11.51 -2.87 -12.87
N GLU A 279 11.70 -3.12 -14.18
CA GLU A 279 12.50 -4.25 -14.67
C GLU A 279 14.00 -3.97 -14.51
N LEU A 280 14.45 -2.73 -14.76
CA LEU A 280 15.86 -2.37 -14.70
C LEU A 280 16.42 -2.35 -13.27
N TYR A 281 15.68 -1.77 -12.32
CA TYR A 281 16.19 -1.54 -10.95
C TYR A 281 15.68 -2.54 -9.93
N GLU A 282 14.57 -3.24 -10.21
CA GLU A 282 14.04 -4.34 -9.39
C GLU A 282 13.68 -3.95 -7.93
N ASP A 283 13.60 -2.65 -7.64
CA ASP A 283 13.43 -2.01 -6.32
C ASP A 283 12.04 -1.36 -6.14
N MET A 284 11.07 -1.72 -6.99
CA MET A 284 9.75 -1.10 -7.03
C MET A 284 8.65 -2.05 -6.61
N LEU A 285 7.82 -1.60 -5.66
CA LEU A 285 6.53 -2.19 -5.33
C LEU A 285 5.43 -1.35 -6.00
N ILE A 286 4.68 -1.96 -6.92
CA ILE A 286 3.60 -1.26 -7.64
C ILE A 286 2.26 -1.89 -7.26
N GLY A 287 1.38 -1.06 -6.69
CA GLY A 287 0.01 -1.43 -6.34
C GLY A 287 -1.00 -1.07 -7.42
N SER A 288 -2.15 -1.75 -7.44
CA SER A 288 -3.24 -1.52 -8.40
C SER A 288 -4.09 -0.27 -8.14
N PHE A 289 -3.81 0.49 -7.09
CA PHE A 289 -4.53 1.74 -6.79
C PHE A 289 -3.99 2.90 -7.61
N HIS A 290 -4.86 3.87 -7.89
CA HIS A 290 -4.45 5.09 -8.56
C HIS A 290 -3.59 5.98 -7.65
N ASP A 291 -2.42 6.37 -8.14
CA ASP A 291 -1.42 7.13 -7.39
C ASP A 291 -1.74 8.62 -7.39
N THR A 292 -2.68 9.00 -6.52
CA THR A 292 -3.15 10.38 -6.32
C THR A 292 -2.92 10.79 -4.88
N TYR A 293 -2.91 12.10 -4.62
CA TYR A 293 -2.78 12.64 -3.26
C TYR A 293 -3.84 12.07 -2.30
N PHE A 294 -5.06 11.85 -2.77
CA PHE A 294 -6.14 11.32 -1.92
C PHE A 294 -6.12 9.81 -1.71
N ASN A 295 -5.25 9.09 -2.43
CA ASN A 295 -5.01 7.67 -2.23
C ASN A 295 -3.71 7.40 -1.45
N LEU A 296 -3.09 8.42 -0.84
CA LEU A 296 -1.91 8.23 0.01
C LEU A 296 -2.19 7.28 1.18
N THR A 297 -3.37 7.36 1.81
CA THR A 297 -3.78 6.41 2.85
C THR A 297 -3.84 4.98 2.32
N THR A 298 -4.38 4.79 1.11
CA THR A 298 -4.40 3.47 0.45
C THR A 298 -2.98 2.96 0.20
N LYS A 299 -2.05 3.84 -0.20
CA LYS A 299 -0.63 3.51 -0.35
C LYS A 299 0.02 3.08 0.96
N ILE A 300 -0.27 3.76 2.08
CA ILE A 300 0.24 3.35 3.40
C ILE A 300 -0.33 2.00 3.82
N ILE A 301 -1.65 1.79 3.67
CA ILE A 301 -2.30 0.50 3.98
C ILE A 301 -1.68 -0.64 3.16
N PHE A 302 -1.55 -0.43 1.85
CA PHE A 302 -0.87 -1.35 0.94
C PHE A 302 0.52 -1.73 1.43
N THR A 303 1.30 -0.72 1.84
CA THR A 303 2.67 -0.92 2.32
C THR A 303 2.70 -1.72 3.61
N PHE A 304 1.86 -1.39 4.60
CA PHE A 304 1.81 -2.13 5.87
C PHE A 304 1.40 -3.58 5.65
N ARG A 305 0.41 -3.84 4.80
CA ARG A 305 -0.04 -5.20 4.50
C ARG A 305 1.03 -6.00 3.77
N TRP A 306 1.72 -5.41 2.80
CA TRP A 306 2.86 -6.04 2.12
C TRP A 306 4.00 -6.40 3.10
N LEU A 307 4.45 -5.43 3.90
CA LEU A 307 5.50 -5.67 4.89
C LEU A 307 5.10 -6.71 5.94
N SER A 308 3.88 -6.58 6.47
CA SER A 308 3.34 -7.51 7.47
C SER A 308 3.23 -8.93 6.94
N ALA A 309 2.77 -9.11 5.71
CA ALA A 309 2.52 -10.44 5.16
C ALA A 309 3.79 -11.14 4.66
N LEU A 310 4.71 -10.39 4.05
CA LEU A 310 5.89 -10.99 3.41
C LEU A 310 7.15 -10.92 4.28
N ARG A 311 7.13 -10.21 5.41
CA ARG A 311 8.24 -10.12 6.39
C ARG A 311 7.80 -9.96 7.85
N PRO A 312 6.85 -10.76 8.36
CA PRO A 312 6.53 -10.68 9.78
C PRO A 312 7.76 -11.11 10.60
N SER A 313 8.25 -10.22 11.44
CA SER A 313 9.28 -10.46 12.47
C SER A 313 10.73 -10.66 12.02
N ALA A 314 11.03 -10.86 10.73
CA ALA A 314 12.41 -11.04 10.27
C ALA A 314 13.25 -9.75 10.34
N VAL A 315 12.67 -8.62 9.92
CA VAL A 315 13.36 -7.32 9.91
C VAL A 315 12.95 -6.54 11.17
N PRO A 316 13.89 -6.03 12.00
CA PRO A 316 13.54 -5.32 13.23
C PRO A 316 12.83 -3.99 12.98
N LEU A 317 13.33 -3.21 12.01
CA LEU A 317 12.91 -1.82 11.80
C LEU A 317 12.60 -1.50 10.34
N PHE A 318 11.58 -0.67 10.14
CA PHE A 318 11.25 -0.03 8.87
C PHE A 318 11.36 1.49 8.99
N VAL A 319 12.03 2.13 8.02
CA VAL A 319 12.06 3.60 7.86
C VAL A 319 11.19 3.98 6.68
N PHE A 320 10.23 4.87 6.90
CA PHE A 320 9.36 5.42 5.88
C PHE A 320 9.79 6.85 5.59
N VAL A 321 10.04 7.17 4.33
CA VAL A 321 10.53 8.49 3.90
C VAL A 321 9.80 8.93 2.62
N ASP A 322 9.44 10.21 2.56
CA ASP A 322 8.87 10.79 1.34
C ASP A 322 9.98 11.04 0.31
N SER A 323 9.68 10.90 -0.99
CA SER A 323 10.69 10.97 -2.06
C SER A 323 11.37 12.34 -2.22
N ASP A 324 10.90 13.37 -1.52
CA ASP A 324 11.51 14.71 -1.44
C ASP A 324 12.41 14.90 -0.21
N TYR A 325 12.72 13.83 0.52
CA TYR A 325 13.73 13.77 1.58
C TYR A 325 14.80 12.72 1.25
N ASP A 326 16.04 13.03 1.62
CA ASP A 326 17.16 12.09 1.61
C ASP A 326 17.48 11.64 3.04
N LEU A 327 17.95 10.40 3.18
CA LEU A 327 18.50 9.91 4.44
C LEU A 327 19.99 10.27 4.56
N VAL A 328 20.45 10.38 5.80
CA VAL A 328 21.88 10.52 6.16
C VAL A 328 22.36 9.18 6.71
N PRO A 329 22.98 8.31 5.88
CA PRO A 329 23.25 6.91 6.23
C PRO A 329 23.99 6.73 7.56
N ARG A 330 25.07 7.50 7.78
CA ARG A 330 25.85 7.42 9.03
C ARG A 330 25.02 7.67 10.29
N ASN A 331 24.07 8.60 10.24
CA ASN A 331 23.24 8.96 11.37
C ASN A 331 22.15 7.90 11.60
N VAL A 332 21.61 7.33 10.52
CA VAL A 332 20.68 6.19 10.58
C VAL A 332 21.36 4.98 11.23
N ILE A 333 22.57 4.63 10.78
CA ILE A 333 23.35 3.49 11.32
C ILE A 333 23.68 3.72 12.80
N LYS A 334 24.12 4.94 13.16
CA LYS A 334 24.41 5.30 14.56
C LYS A 334 23.17 5.15 15.44
N TYR A 335 22.02 5.64 14.99
CA TYR A 335 20.77 5.50 15.73
C TYR A 335 20.39 4.04 15.91
N TYR A 336 20.43 3.24 14.84
CA TYR A 336 20.08 1.83 14.87
C TYR A 336 20.95 1.04 15.85
N LYS A 337 22.27 1.21 15.78
CA LYS A 337 23.23 0.47 16.63
C LYS A 337 23.14 0.81 18.12
N ASN A 338 22.51 1.93 18.46
CA ASN A 338 22.27 2.35 19.84
C ASN A 338 20.96 1.80 20.43
N GLN A 339 20.25 0.92 19.73
CA GLN A 339 19.01 0.31 20.18
C GLN A 339 19.15 -1.22 20.23
N SER A 340 18.48 -1.85 21.18
CA SER A 340 18.30 -3.30 21.17
C SER A 340 17.30 -3.73 20.08
N ALA A 341 17.36 -4.99 19.67
CA ALA A 341 16.44 -5.52 18.66
C ALA A 341 14.96 -5.43 19.11
N ASP A 342 14.66 -5.61 20.40
CA ASP A 342 13.29 -5.47 20.94
C ASP A 342 12.81 -4.02 20.90
N GLN A 343 13.65 -3.07 21.32
CA GLN A 343 13.33 -1.64 21.21
C GLN A 343 13.04 -1.24 19.75
N LEU A 344 13.79 -1.78 18.80
CA LEU A 344 13.57 -1.54 17.37
C LEU A 344 12.25 -2.14 16.88
N ARG A 345 11.91 -3.37 17.30
CA ARG A 345 10.68 -4.08 16.89
C ARG A 345 9.40 -3.41 17.38
N ASP A 346 9.46 -2.71 18.50
CA ASP A 346 8.33 -1.98 19.09
C ASP A 346 8.39 -0.46 18.90
N LEU A 347 9.39 0.04 18.17
CA LEU A 347 9.58 1.47 17.94
C LEU A 347 8.39 2.09 17.18
N VAL A 348 7.90 3.23 17.68
CA VAL A 348 6.96 4.11 16.99
C VAL A 348 7.48 5.53 17.09
N GLY A 349 8.30 5.93 16.13
CA GLY A 349 9.10 7.16 16.23
C GLY A 349 9.01 8.04 14.99
N GLY A 350 8.90 9.35 15.20
CA GLY A 350 8.78 10.34 14.13
C GLY A 350 8.91 11.76 14.67
N ARG A 351 8.86 12.78 13.80
CA ARG A 351 8.62 14.14 14.28
C ARG A 351 7.15 14.26 14.66
N LYS A 352 6.86 14.38 15.95
CA LYS A 352 5.48 14.33 16.46
C LYS A 352 4.72 15.62 16.19
N HIS A 353 3.53 15.49 15.62
CA HIS A 353 2.50 16.51 15.53
C HIS A 353 1.46 16.25 16.62
N MET A 354 1.46 17.04 17.70
CA MET A 354 0.76 16.71 18.96
C MET A 354 -0.75 16.60 18.83
N SER A 355 -1.39 17.53 18.13
CA SER A 355 -2.82 17.52 17.81
C SER A 355 -3.08 18.61 16.78
N SER A 356 -3.85 18.32 15.73
CA SER A 356 -4.19 19.30 14.69
C SER A 356 -5.70 19.45 14.60
N ILE A 357 -6.16 20.69 14.44
CA ILE A 357 -7.57 20.96 14.15
C ILE A 357 -7.88 20.38 12.76
N VAL A 358 -8.95 19.59 12.68
CA VAL A 358 -9.41 19.00 11.44
C VAL A 358 -9.96 20.11 10.55
N VAL A 359 -9.27 20.35 9.43
CA VAL A 359 -9.73 21.31 8.43
C VAL A 359 -11.02 20.78 7.81
N ARG A 360 -12.09 21.57 7.85
CA ARG A 360 -13.38 21.22 7.25
C ARG A 360 -13.53 21.84 5.85
N PRO A 361 -14.22 21.16 4.91
CA PRO A 361 -14.53 21.77 3.62
C PRO A 361 -15.35 23.05 3.82
N ARG A 362 -15.02 24.10 3.06
CA ARG A 362 -15.77 25.36 3.14
C ARG A 362 -17.13 25.20 2.46
N ASN A 363 -18.17 25.77 3.08
CA ASN A 363 -19.53 25.77 2.54
C ASN A 363 -19.78 26.89 1.52
N ASP A 364 -18.81 27.79 1.31
CA ASP A 364 -18.85 28.94 0.37
C ASP A 364 -18.62 28.56 -1.10
N GLY A 365 -18.52 27.25 -1.39
CA GLY A 365 -18.94 26.71 -2.68
C GLY A 365 -17.89 26.66 -3.78
N ASN A 366 -16.64 27.10 -3.60
CA ASN A 366 -15.69 27.03 -4.73
C ASN A 366 -14.26 26.60 -4.43
N ILE A 367 -13.75 26.72 -3.21
CA ILE A 367 -12.35 26.39 -2.97
C ILE A 367 -12.13 25.74 -1.60
N SER A 368 -11.69 24.47 -1.61
CA SER A 368 -11.36 23.74 -0.38
C SER A 368 -9.85 23.54 -0.23
N ASN A 369 -9.41 23.41 1.03
CA ASN A 369 -8.06 22.96 1.35
C ASN A 369 -7.93 21.47 0.95
N ILE A 370 -6.77 21.07 0.43
CA ILE A 370 -6.48 19.65 0.14
C ILE A 370 -6.51 18.76 1.38
N TRP A 371 -6.24 19.33 2.54
CA TRP A 371 -6.29 18.64 3.82
C TRP A 371 -7.68 18.63 4.45
N ALA A 372 -8.70 19.11 3.73
CA ALA A 372 -10.05 19.16 4.25
C ALA A 372 -10.66 17.75 4.35
N VAL A 373 -11.22 17.43 5.52
CA VAL A 373 -11.86 16.15 5.84
C VAL A 373 -13.28 16.37 6.31
N THR A 374 -14.21 15.62 5.75
CA THR A 374 -15.64 15.72 6.07
C THR A 374 -15.96 15.09 7.43
N LEU A 375 -17.11 15.44 8.00
CA LEU A 375 -17.60 14.81 9.23
C LEU A 375 -17.86 13.31 9.06
N ARG A 376 -18.25 12.90 7.85
CA ARG A 376 -18.45 11.49 7.50
C ARG A 376 -17.15 10.69 7.49
N GLU A 377 -16.06 11.28 7.03
CA GLU A 377 -14.73 10.66 7.07
C GLU A 377 -14.15 10.64 8.49
N PHE A 378 -14.29 11.75 9.22
CA PHE A 378 -13.78 11.85 10.58
C PHE A 378 -14.58 12.89 11.37
N PRO A 379 -15.37 12.49 12.38
CA PRO A 379 -16.33 13.37 13.02
C PRO A 379 -15.67 14.38 13.98
N TRP A 380 -14.56 14.03 14.63
CA TRP A 380 -13.95 14.87 15.67
C TRP A 380 -13.29 16.13 15.14
N ALA A 381 -13.26 17.16 15.98
CA ALA A 381 -12.63 18.44 15.64
C ALA A 381 -11.10 18.39 15.63
N ILE A 382 -10.49 17.39 16.28
CA ILE A 382 -9.04 17.30 16.47
C ILE A 382 -8.57 15.90 16.07
N TYR A 383 -7.43 15.81 15.37
CA TYR A 383 -6.77 14.53 15.14
C TYR A 383 -5.95 14.09 16.37
N PRO A 384 -5.89 12.78 16.67
CA PRO A 384 -4.91 12.24 17.62
C PRO A 384 -3.48 12.57 17.18
N ALA A 385 -2.51 12.46 18.07
CA ALA A 385 -1.11 12.71 17.72
C ALA A 385 -0.63 11.78 16.58
N TYR A 386 0.08 12.37 15.62
CA TYR A 386 0.62 11.66 14.45
C TYR A 386 2.01 12.19 14.09
N PHE A 387 2.62 11.70 13.01
CA PHE A 387 3.93 12.18 12.52
C PHE A 387 3.78 13.09 11.31
N TYR A 388 4.59 14.12 11.21
CA TYR A 388 4.70 14.87 9.95
C TYR A 388 5.15 13.93 8.81
N GLY A 389 4.53 14.05 7.63
CA GLY A 389 4.84 13.28 6.41
C GLY A 389 6.18 13.60 5.77
N ALA A 390 7.27 13.45 6.52
CA ALA A 390 8.64 13.62 6.06
C ALA A 390 9.41 12.30 6.22
N THR A 391 9.56 11.85 7.47
CA THR A 391 10.21 10.59 7.80
C THR A 391 9.65 10.05 9.11
N PHE A 392 9.43 8.75 9.20
CA PHE A 392 9.10 8.07 10.45
C PHE A 392 9.63 6.65 10.46
N MET A 393 9.67 6.05 11.65
CA MET A 393 10.25 4.74 11.95
C MET A 393 9.20 3.89 12.66
N LEU A 394 8.97 2.68 12.14
CA LEU A 394 8.09 1.70 12.75
C LEU A 394 8.80 0.37 12.88
N GLY A 395 8.73 -0.23 14.06
CA GLY A 395 9.17 -1.58 14.30
C GLY A 395 8.24 -2.62 13.66
N SER A 396 8.74 -3.83 13.45
CA SER A 396 7.97 -4.87 12.76
C SER A 396 6.73 -5.36 13.50
N ASN A 397 6.74 -5.38 14.84
CA ASN A 397 5.55 -5.70 15.62
C ASN A 397 4.46 -4.65 15.39
N VAL A 398 4.86 -3.39 15.28
CA VAL A 398 3.95 -2.26 15.06
C VAL A 398 3.34 -2.33 13.65
N VAL A 399 4.15 -2.55 12.62
CA VAL A 399 3.67 -2.66 11.22
C VAL A 399 2.63 -3.77 11.08
N LYS A 400 2.85 -4.93 11.72
CA LYS A 400 1.87 -6.03 11.74
C LYS A 400 0.53 -5.60 12.34
N ARG A 401 0.56 -4.96 13.52
CA ARG A 401 -0.65 -4.45 14.19
C ARG A 401 -1.37 -3.39 13.36
N LEU A 402 -0.63 -2.48 12.72
CA LEU A 402 -1.21 -1.46 11.84
C LEU A 402 -1.84 -2.06 10.58
N ALA A 403 -1.25 -3.10 9.99
CA ALA A 403 -1.81 -3.80 8.85
C ALA A 403 -3.20 -4.37 9.17
N ILE A 404 -3.35 -5.02 10.33
CA ILE A 404 -4.63 -5.56 10.79
C ILE A 404 -5.61 -4.45 11.15
N ALA A 405 -5.21 -3.50 12.00
CA ALA A 405 -6.07 -2.41 12.45
C ALA A 405 -6.62 -1.55 11.31
N SER A 406 -5.87 -1.43 10.20
CA SER A 406 -6.31 -0.69 9.02
C SER A 406 -7.60 -1.21 8.39
N ALA A 407 -7.85 -2.52 8.48
CA ALA A 407 -9.06 -3.15 7.95
C ALA A 407 -10.33 -2.76 8.73
N PHE A 408 -10.17 -2.41 10.01
CA PHE A 408 -11.25 -2.09 10.95
C PHE A 408 -11.31 -0.60 11.31
N THR A 409 -10.59 0.23 10.55
CA THR A 409 -10.52 1.68 10.76
C THR A 409 -11.00 2.40 9.52
N GLN A 410 -11.93 3.35 9.70
CA GLN A 410 -12.49 4.14 8.61
C GLN A 410 -11.38 4.82 7.83
N HIS A 411 -11.38 4.62 6.51
CA HIS A 411 -10.46 5.30 5.62
C HIS A 411 -10.70 6.80 5.64
N ILE A 412 -9.62 7.57 5.76
CA ILE A 412 -9.59 9.02 5.55
C ILE A 412 -8.49 9.34 4.56
N ARG A 413 -8.59 10.47 3.85
CA ARG A 413 -7.65 10.81 2.76
C ARG A 413 -6.31 11.40 3.21
N ILE A 414 -6.14 11.65 4.51
CA ILE A 414 -4.91 12.21 5.08
C ILE A 414 -4.15 11.07 5.75
N ASP A 415 -3.10 10.58 5.08
CA ASP A 415 -2.31 9.41 5.48
C ASP A 415 -1.64 9.60 6.84
N ASP A 416 -1.02 10.77 7.04
CA ASP A 416 -0.39 11.14 8.30
C ASP A 416 -1.39 11.11 9.47
N ALA A 417 -2.57 11.74 9.31
CA ALA A 417 -3.59 11.75 10.35
C ALA A 417 -4.23 10.38 10.56
N TYR A 418 -4.38 9.58 9.50
CA TYR A 418 -4.86 8.20 9.57
C TYR A 418 -3.96 7.34 10.45
N LEU A 419 -2.64 7.54 10.34
CA LEU A 419 -1.67 6.86 11.19
C LEU A 419 -1.89 7.19 12.68
N GLY A 420 -2.18 8.45 13.02
CA GLY A 420 -2.56 8.84 14.39
C GLY A 420 -3.82 8.14 14.89
N ILE A 421 -4.83 7.97 14.02
CA ILE A 421 -6.08 7.25 14.35
C ILE A 421 -5.76 5.78 14.68
N LEU A 422 -4.93 5.14 13.86
CA LEU A 422 -4.49 3.76 14.12
C LEU A 422 -3.71 3.65 15.44
N PHE A 423 -2.79 4.57 15.72
CA PHE A 423 -2.07 4.59 16.99
C PHE A 423 -3.02 4.71 18.18
N SER A 424 -3.98 5.63 18.12
CA SER A 424 -4.97 5.80 19.17
C SER A 424 -5.79 4.53 19.39
N LYS A 425 -6.26 3.89 18.31
CA LYS A 425 -7.05 2.64 18.39
C LYS A 425 -6.27 1.48 19.00
N LEU A 426 -4.98 1.39 18.68
CA LEU A 426 -4.07 0.36 19.20
C LEU A 426 -3.48 0.70 20.58
N ASN A 427 -3.89 1.84 21.18
CA ASN A 427 -3.31 2.38 22.40
C ASN A 427 -1.78 2.52 22.35
N ILE A 428 -1.27 2.95 21.19
CA ILE A 428 0.15 3.20 20.94
C ILE A 428 0.43 4.68 21.14
N LEU A 429 1.46 5.01 21.92
CA LEU A 429 1.91 6.39 22.09
C LEU A 429 3.04 6.70 21.10
N PRO A 430 2.80 7.55 20.07
CA PRO A 430 3.86 7.95 19.15
C PRO A 430 4.93 8.78 19.88
N GLN A 431 6.19 8.39 19.71
CA GLN A 431 7.35 9.02 20.31
C GLN A 431 7.91 10.10 19.38
N ASN A 432 8.26 11.25 19.95
CA ASN A 432 8.98 12.28 19.20
C ASN A 432 10.46 11.90 19.11
N LEU A 433 11.01 11.79 17.90
CA LEU A 433 12.43 11.58 17.66
C LEU A 433 13.06 12.87 17.13
N ASP A 434 13.91 13.52 17.94
CA ASP A 434 14.59 14.77 17.54
C ASP A 434 15.61 14.59 16.42
N ILE A 435 16.01 13.34 16.17
CA ILE A 435 16.81 12.97 15.00
C ILE A 435 16.03 13.08 13.69
N ILE A 436 14.70 13.23 13.71
CA ILE A 436 13.90 13.48 12.52
C ILE A 436 13.65 14.98 12.40
N SER A 437 14.27 15.57 11.38
CA SER A 437 14.29 17.00 11.14
C SER A 437 13.31 17.40 10.04
N LEU A 438 12.50 18.43 10.30
CA LEU A 438 11.81 19.21 9.27
C LEU A 438 12.65 20.43 8.84
N GLY A 439 13.76 20.67 9.56
CA GLY A 439 14.69 21.76 9.34
C GLY A 439 15.65 21.50 8.19
N ASN A 440 16.30 22.57 7.75
CA ASN A 440 16.96 22.68 6.44
C ASN A 440 18.49 22.90 6.51
N GLY A 441 19.17 22.48 7.60
CA GLY A 441 20.50 22.99 7.91
C GLY A 441 21.58 21.96 8.25
N VAL A 442 22.84 22.39 8.09
CA VAL A 442 24.08 21.69 8.49
C VAL A 442 24.07 21.32 9.98
N CYS A 443 23.63 22.25 10.84
CA CYS A 443 23.60 22.05 12.29
C CYS A 443 22.74 20.83 12.69
N ASN A 444 21.61 20.60 12.01
CA ASN A 444 20.75 19.44 12.30
C ASN A 444 21.48 18.13 11.97
N ILE A 445 22.19 18.07 10.85
CA ILE A 445 22.95 16.87 10.46
C ILE A 445 24.09 16.61 11.44
N GLN A 446 24.77 17.66 11.91
CA GLN A 446 25.82 17.56 12.94
C GLN A 446 25.25 17.09 14.28
N SER A 447 24.03 17.51 14.65
CA SER A 447 23.34 17.06 15.85
C SER A 447 22.72 15.66 15.73
N GLY A 448 22.95 14.94 14.62
CA GLY A 448 22.52 13.57 14.44
C GLY A 448 21.21 13.38 13.65
N ALA A 449 20.71 14.40 12.95
CA ALA A 449 19.51 14.25 12.13
C ALA A 449 19.69 13.19 11.03
N ILE A 450 18.71 12.31 10.87
CA ILE A 450 18.76 11.17 9.94
C ILE A 450 18.21 11.49 8.55
N ASN A 451 17.50 12.59 8.41
CA ASN A 451 16.83 12.98 7.17
C ASN A 451 17.07 14.46 6.87
N ILE A 452 16.94 14.81 5.59
CA ILE A 452 17.08 16.19 5.10
C ILE A 452 16.28 16.37 3.81
N PRO A 453 15.62 17.52 3.59
CA PRO A 453 14.97 17.78 2.31
C PRO A 453 15.96 17.69 1.13
N LEU A 454 15.54 17.02 0.06
CA LEU A 454 16.31 16.79 -1.17
C LEU A 454 16.83 18.11 -1.78
N SER A 455 16.04 19.18 -1.69
CA SER A 455 16.42 20.52 -2.18
C SER A 455 17.63 21.14 -1.44
N LYS A 456 17.98 20.61 -0.28
CA LYS A 456 19.09 21.07 0.57
C LYS A 456 20.26 20.11 0.49
N SER A 457 20.00 18.82 0.57
CA SER A 457 21.02 17.77 0.53
C SER A 457 21.96 17.90 -0.68
N LYS A 458 21.42 18.23 -1.87
CA LYS A 458 22.19 18.47 -3.11
C LYS A 458 23.31 19.48 -2.95
N ARG A 459 23.12 20.47 -2.07
CA ARG A 459 24.08 21.54 -1.81
C ARG A 459 25.04 21.22 -0.69
N ILE A 460 24.60 20.48 0.33
CA ILE A 460 25.35 20.37 1.59
C ILE A 460 25.95 18.99 1.86
N ILE A 461 25.51 17.93 1.15
CA ILE A 461 26.07 16.57 1.30
C ILE A 461 26.91 16.25 0.08
N ASP A 462 28.14 15.79 0.32
CA ASP A 462 28.94 15.08 -0.66
C ASP A 462 28.53 13.60 -0.68
N TRP A 463 27.80 13.20 -1.71
CA TRP A 463 27.28 11.84 -1.84
C TRP A 463 28.33 10.79 -2.25
N LYS A 464 29.56 11.21 -2.60
CA LYS A 464 30.67 10.26 -2.77
C LYS A 464 31.19 9.74 -1.44
N THR A 465 31.08 10.56 -0.39
CA THR A 465 31.66 10.27 0.92
C THR A 465 30.60 10.13 2.00
N GLY A 466 29.38 10.65 1.77
CA GLY A 466 28.31 10.75 2.75
C GLY A 466 28.52 11.86 3.78
N TRP A 467 29.53 12.72 3.59
CA TRP A 467 29.88 13.81 4.50
C TRP A 467 29.23 15.14 4.11
N LEU A 468 29.25 16.08 5.05
CA LEU A 468 28.91 17.45 4.72
C LEU A 468 30.02 18.02 3.82
N LYS A 469 29.65 18.83 2.82
CA LYS A 469 30.60 19.48 1.91
C LYS A 469 31.45 20.55 2.58
#